data_AF-V4QCF9-F1
#
_entry.id   AF-V4QCF9-F1
#
_cell.length_a   1.000
_cell.length_b   1.000
_cell.length_c   1.000
_cell.angle_alpha   90.00
_cell.angle_beta   90.00
_cell.angle_gamma   90.00
#
_symmetry.space_group_name_H-M   'P 1'
#
loop_
_entity.id
_entity.type
_entity.pdbx_description
1 polymer ?
#
loop_
_entity_poly.entity_id
_entity_poly.type
_entity_poly.pdbx_seq_one_letter_code
_entity_poly.pdbx_strand_id
1 'polypeptide(L)'
;MMHNDPAFEVIMRHLNLNEEAAHVWVDYIAKFTYGESAPIYDLLHDINNLENLDRALTTVVTALEPSTMTGAAHNRLNMRISFGAHLENISGQRLDTLDESILKYIEIDGKAAHGSLRALEENIANIRTAIRLTKRDIEQSKSSVKGISRINLDGVQLVNSARDVWKLSTGKTAPARGLNPASPFGKFLYDLFEAFEIPGDAKSAFTAWVKHVHTSG
;
A
#
# COMPACT_ATOMS: atom_id res chain seq x y z
N MET A 1 -3.86 10.85 -32.42
CA MET A 1 -5.30 10.87 -32.05
C MET A 1 -5.38 10.97 -30.54
N MET A 2 -5.42 12.18 -29.98
CA MET A 2 -5.52 12.45 -28.53
C MET A 2 -6.41 13.67 -28.34
N HIS A 3 -7.69 13.58 -28.72
CA HIS A 3 -8.55 14.77 -28.81
C HIS A 3 -9.79 14.73 -27.92
N ASN A 4 -9.81 13.93 -26.84
CA ASN A 4 -10.85 14.03 -25.83
C ASN A 4 -10.37 13.43 -24.49
N ASP A 5 -9.31 13.98 -23.91
CA ASP A 5 -9.05 13.78 -22.49
C ASP A 5 -9.60 15.00 -21.73
N PRO A 6 -10.72 14.88 -21.00
CA PRO A 6 -11.30 15.99 -20.26
C PRO A 6 -10.31 16.61 -19.26
N ALA A 7 -9.40 15.82 -18.66
CA ALA A 7 -8.44 16.32 -17.69
C ALA A 7 -7.37 17.18 -18.36
N PHE A 8 -6.95 16.80 -19.57
CA PHE A 8 -6.02 17.59 -20.38
C PHE A 8 -6.60 18.99 -20.68
N GLU A 9 -7.86 19.06 -21.12
CA GLU A 9 -8.54 20.32 -21.41
C GLU A 9 -8.65 21.22 -20.17
N VAL A 10 -8.95 20.63 -19.00
CA VAL A 10 -8.98 21.35 -17.73
C VAL A 10 -7.60 21.91 -17.39
N ILE A 11 -6.53 21.12 -17.52
CA ILE A 11 -5.16 21.54 -17.23
C ILE A 11 -4.73 22.70 -18.14
N MET A 12 -4.94 22.56 -19.45
CA MET A 12 -4.64 23.61 -20.44
C MET A 12 -5.40 24.91 -20.13
N ARG A 13 -6.71 24.81 -19.85
CA ARG A 13 -7.59 25.96 -19.59
C ARG A 13 -7.19 26.74 -18.34
N HIS A 14 -6.79 26.06 -17.27
CA HIS A 14 -6.56 26.71 -15.97
C HIS A 14 -5.11 27.12 -15.72
N LEU A 15 -4.14 26.42 -16.31
CA LEU A 15 -2.73 26.58 -15.96
C LEU A 15 -1.90 27.32 -17.02
N ASN A 16 -2.48 27.63 -18.19
CA ASN A 16 -1.81 28.34 -19.29
C ASN A 16 -0.46 27.69 -19.67
N LEU A 17 -0.51 26.38 -19.90
CA LEU A 17 0.64 25.54 -20.23
C LEU A 17 0.67 25.23 -21.73
N ASN A 18 1.78 24.64 -22.18
CA ASN A 18 1.82 23.97 -23.48
C ASN A 18 1.29 22.53 -23.36
N GLU A 19 1.00 21.90 -24.49
CA GLU A 19 0.39 20.56 -24.54
C GLU A 19 1.28 19.49 -23.88
N GLU A 20 2.60 19.55 -24.08
CA GLU A 20 3.54 18.59 -23.49
C GLU A 20 3.51 18.64 -21.97
N ALA A 21 3.58 19.84 -21.39
CA ALA A 21 3.49 20.02 -19.94
C ALA A 21 2.10 19.63 -19.40
N ALA A 22 1.04 19.85 -20.15
CA ALA A 22 -0.30 19.46 -19.75
C ALA A 22 -0.44 17.93 -19.64
N HIS A 23 0.08 17.16 -20.60
CA HIS A 23 0.08 15.69 -20.51
C HIS A 23 0.87 15.18 -19.30
N VAL A 24 2.05 15.75 -19.03
CA VAL A 24 2.85 15.39 -17.84
C VAL A 24 2.05 15.60 -16.56
N TRP A 25 1.26 16.68 -16.46
CA TRP A 25 0.44 16.91 -15.28
C TRP A 25 -0.79 16.04 -15.17
N VAL A 26 -1.42 15.67 -16.29
CA VAL A 26 -2.51 14.69 -16.28
C VAL A 26 -2.00 13.35 -15.75
N ASP A 27 -0.87 12.86 -16.28
CA ASP A 27 -0.24 11.61 -15.83
C ASP A 27 0.15 11.67 -14.35
N TYR A 28 0.72 12.79 -13.92
CA TYR A 28 1.07 13.02 -12.52
C TYR A 28 -0.16 12.95 -11.61
N ILE A 29 -1.23 13.69 -11.94
CA ILE A 29 -2.46 13.71 -11.14
C ILE A 29 -3.09 12.32 -11.11
N ALA A 30 -3.20 11.63 -12.24
CA ALA A 30 -3.75 10.28 -12.30
C ALA A 30 -2.96 9.31 -11.42
N LYS A 31 -1.62 9.33 -11.53
CA LYS A 31 -0.74 8.46 -10.75
C LYS A 31 -0.90 8.68 -9.25
N PHE A 32 -0.93 9.93 -8.78
CA PHE A 32 -1.05 10.22 -7.35
C PHE A 32 -2.47 10.04 -6.81
N THR A 33 -3.49 10.23 -7.65
CA THR A 33 -4.89 10.09 -7.26
C THR A 33 -5.28 8.62 -7.09
N TYR A 34 -4.84 7.74 -8.00
CA TYR A 34 -5.25 6.33 -8.01
C TYR A 34 -4.14 5.33 -7.66
N GLY A 35 -2.87 5.74 -7.76
CA GLY A 35 -1.73 4.86 -7.52
C GLY A 35 -1.22 4.88 -6.07
N GLU A 36 -1.59 5.89 -5.28
CA GLU A 36 -1.15 6.03 -3.89
C GLU A 36 -2.33 6.22 -2.94
N SER A 37 -2.40 5.42 -1.87
CA SER A 37 -3.41 5.60 -0.82
C SER A 37 -3.20 6.93 -0.10
N ALA A 38 -4.30 7.65 0.17
CA ALA A 38 -4.25 8.85 1.00
C ALA A 38 -3.53 8.55 2.34
N PRO A 39 -2.69 9.46 2.86
CA PRO A 39 -1.96 9.26 4.12
C PRO A 39 -2.87 9.44 5.34
N ILE A 40 -3.96 8.68 5.37
CA ILE A 40 -5.02 8.65 6.40
C ILE A 40 -5.11 7.22 6.91
N TYR A 41 -4.98 7.03 8.22
CA TYR A 41 -5.13 5.72 8.83
C TYR A 41 -6.60 5.44 9.18
N ASP A 42 -7.07 4.23 8.88
CA ASP A 42 -8.30 3.72 9.48
C ASP A 42 -7.96 3.09 10.83
N LEU A 43 -8.09 3.88 11.89
CA LEU A 43 -7.66 3.49 13.23
C LEU A 43 -8.22 2.13 13.65
N LEU A 44 -9.51 1.86 13.42
CA LEU A 44 -10.09 0.59 13.87
C LEU A 44 -9.66 -0.55 12.97
N HIS A 45 -9.69 -0.36 11.66
CA HIS A 45 -9.35 -1.41 10.72
C HIS A 45 -7.87 -1.79 10.79
N ASP A 46 -6.97 -0.80 10.78
CA ASP A 46 -5.53 -0.99 10.73
C ASP A 46 -5.01 -1.61 12.04
N ILE A 47 -5.49 -1.14 13.18
CA ILE A 47 -5.12 -1.72 14.49
C ILE A 47 -5.58 -3.17 14.61
N ASN A 48 -6.83 -3.47 14.20
CA ASN A 48 -7.32 -4.84 14.19
C ASN A 48 -6.49 -5.74 13.27
N ASN A 49 -6.09 -5.27 12.10
CA ASN A 49 -5.22 -6.03 11.18
C ASN A 49 -3.83 -6.27 11.76
N LEU A 50 -3.23 -5.28 12.42
CA LEU A 50 -1.95 -5.43 13.11
C LEU A 50 -2.02 -6.42 14.27
N GLU A 51 -3.12 -6.44 15.02
CA GLU A 51 -3.38 -7.45 16.06
C GLU A 51 -3.63 -8.84 15.49
N ASN A 52 -4.32 -8.94 14.35
CA ASN A 52 -4.48 -10.20 13.64
C ASN A 52 -3.13 -10.76 13.20
N LEU A 53 -2.25 -9.90 12.68
CA LEU A 53 -0.91 -10.30 12.27
C LEU A 53 -0.09 -10.79 13.46
N ASP A 54 -0.05 -10.06 14.58
CA ASP A 54 0.68 -10.49 15.78
C ASP A 54 0.16 -11.83 16.35
N ARG A 55 -1.16 -12.05 16.32
CA ARG A 55 -1.75 -13.34 16.70
C ARG A 55 -1.34 -14.46 15.75
N ALA A 56 -1.38 -14.24 14.44
CA ALA A 56 -0.95 -15.22 13.45
C ALA A 56 0.53 -15.60 13.63
N LEU A 57 1.40 -14.62 13.87
CA LEU A 57 2.81 -14.83 14.17
C LEU A 57 3.00 -15.70 15.43
N THR A 58 2.19 -15.46 16.46
CA THR A 58 2.19 -16.28 17.68
C THR A 58 1.80 -17.73 17.37
N THR A 59 0.72 -17.92 16.61
CA THR A 59 0.26 -19.27 16.23
C THR A 59 1.33 -20.02 15.43
N VAL A 60 2.00 -19.37 14.48
CA VAL A 60 3.06 -20.00 13.68
C VAL A 60 4.23 -20.41 14.57
N VAL A 61 4.74 -19.51 15.41
CA VAL A 61 5.88 -19.82 16.30
C VAL A 61 5.54 -20.97 17.23
N THR A 62 4.38 -20.95 17.88
CA THR A 62 3.97 -22.04 18.78
C THR A 62 3.83 -23.37 18.05
N ALA A 63 3.32 -23.36 16.80
CA ALA A 63 3.20 -24.57 16.01
C ALA A 63 4.55 -25.17 15.59
N LEU A 64 5.60 -24.34 15.51
CA LEU A 64 6.97 -24.74 15.16
C LEU A 64 7.82 -25.13 16.38
N GLU A 65 7.35 -24.92 17.61
CA GLU A 65 8.10 -25.31 18.80
C GLU A 65 8.35 -26.84 18.81
N PRO A 66 9.56 -27.30 19.16
CA PRO A 66 9.90 -28.73 19.16
C PRO A 66 9.02 -29.60 20.07
N SER A 67 8.37 -29.00 21.08
CA SER A 67 7.45 -29.68 21.99
C SER A 67 6.02 -29.82 21.45
N THR A 68 5.65 -29.08 20.41
CA THR A 68 4.27 -29.03 19.89
C THR A 68 3.96 -30.22 18.97
N MET A 69 5.00 -30.86 18.41
CA MET A 69 4.87 -32.05 17.60
C MET A 69 5.90 -33.10 18.00
N THR A 70 5.64 -34.37 17.68
CA THR A 70 6.65 -35.41 17.91
C THR A 70 7.88 -35.15 17.03
N GLY A 71 9.07 -35.52 17.50
CA GLY A 71 10.30 -35.36 16.70
C GLY A 71 10.23 -36.04 15.33
N ALA A 72 9.47 -37.14 15.21
CA ALA A 72 9.22 -37.80 13.94
C ALA A 72 8.39 -36.92 12.98
N ALA A 73 7.32 -36.27 13.46
CA ALA A 73 6.52 -35.35 12.67
C ALA A 73 7.33 -34.11 12.25
N HIS A 74 8.14 -33.56 13.17
CA HIS A 74 9.01 -32.42 12.89
C HIS A 74 10.04 -32.73 11.82
N ASN A 75 10.73 -33.87 11.94
CA ASN A 75 11.69 -34.31 10.93
C ASN A 75 11.00 -34.55 9.58
N ARG A 76 9.81 -35.16 9.59
CA ARG A 76 9.06 -35.40 8.35
C ARG A 76 8.63 -34.10 7.68
N LEU A 77 8.20 -33.10 8.45
CA LEU A 77 7.86 -31.77 7.95
C LEU A 77 9.08 -31.08 7.33
N ASN A 78 10.23 -31.07 8.02
CA ASN A 78 11.46 -30.49 7.49
C ASN A 78 11.91 -31.17 6.20
N MET A 79 11.84 -32.50 6.14
CA MET A 79 12.10 -33.25 4.90
C MET A 79 11.10 -32.88 3.80
N ARG A 80 9.82 -32.73 4.12
CA ARG A 80 8.80 -32.30 3.14
C ARG A 80 9.02 -30.88 2.63
N ILE A 81 9.52 -29.97 3.46
CA ILE A 81 9.87 -28.62 3.03
C ILE A 81 11.05 -28.66 2.06
N SER A 82 12.10 -29.43 2.38
CA SER A 82 13.31 -29.49 1.56
C SER A 82 13.14 -30.27 0.26
N PHE A 83 12.29 -31.30 0.24
CA PHE A 83 12.18 -32.25 -0.88
C PHE A 83 10.78 -32.29 -1.52
N GLY A 84 9.79 -31.61 -0.95
CA GLY A 84 8.45 -31.50 -1.52
C GLY A 84 7.74 -32.83 -1.74
N ALA A 85 7.10 -32.95 -2.89
CA ALA A 85 6.45 -34.18 -3.34
C ALA A 85 7.47 -35.30 -3.65
N HIS A 86 8.73 -34.96 -3.93
CA HIS A 86 9.78 -35.91 -4.31
C HIS A 86 10.30 -36.73 -3.12
N LEU A 87 9.92 -36.40 -1.88
CA LEU A 87 10.39 -37.09 -0.67
C LEU A 87 10.23 -38.62 -0.72
N GLU A 88 9.16 -39.14 -1.34
CA GLU A 88 8.97 -40.59 -1.44
C GLU A 88 9.87 -41.22 -2.50
N ASN A 89 10.24 -40.48 -3.54
CA ASN A 89 11.07 -40.96 -4.64
C ASN A 89 12.56 -41.00 -4.28
N ILE A 90 12.97 -40.24 -3.26
CA ILE A 90 14.37 -40.14 -2.81
C ILE A 90 14.72 -41.13 -1.68
N SER A 91 13.73 -41.83 -1.11
CA SER A 91 14.00 -42.77 -0.02
C SER A 91 14.81 -43.98 -0.54
N GLY A 92 16.07 -44.08 -0.12
CA GLY A 92 16.98 -45.17 -0.51
C GLY A 92 17.75 -44.96 -1.82
N GLN A 93 17.62 -43.80 -2.48
CA GLN A 93 18.44 -43.44 -3.63
C GLN A 93 19.71 -42.68 -3.20
N ARG A 94 20.80 -42.83 -3.96
CA ARG A 94 21.99 -42.01 -3.75
C ARG A 94 21.75 -40.62 -4.37
N LEU A 95 22.33 -39.58 -3.76
CA LEU A 95 22.19 -38.19 -4.24
C LEU A 95 22.68 -38.00 -5.68
N ASP A 96 23.68 -38.78 -6.12
CA ASP A 96 24.25 -38.76 -7.48
C ASP A 96 23.38 -39.48 -8.52
N THR A 97 22.29 -40.14 -8.11
CA THR A 97 21.33 -40.80 -9.00
C THR A 97 20.00 -40.07 -9.09
N LEU A 98 19.87 -38.90 -8.45
CA LEU A 98 18.64 -38.12 -8.47
C LEU A 98 18.43 -37.46 -9.84
N ASP A 99 17.17 -37.44 -10.27
CA ASP A 99 16.76 -36.71 -11.46
C ASP A 99 17.03 -35.21 -11.31
N GLU A 100 17.37 -34.55 -12.41
CA GLU A 100 17.67 -33.12 -12.50
C GLU A 100 16.49 -32.27 -11.98
N SER A 101 15.26 -32.74 -12.19
CA SER A 101 14.05 -32.09 -11.67
C SER A 101 14.01 -32.04 -10.13
N ILE A 102 14.47 -33.09 -9.46
CA ILE A 102 14.52 -33.20 -7.99
C ILE A 102 15.61 -32.29 -7.45
N LEU A 103 16.79 -32.30 -8.08
CA LEU A 103 17.90 -31.43 -7.69
C LEU A 103 17.52 -29.95 -7.81
N LYS A 104 16.85 -29.58 -8.91
CA LYS A 104 16.36 -28.21 -9.13
C LYS A 104 15.35 -27.77 -8.07
N TYR A 105 14.42 -28.64 -7.69
CA TYR A 105 13.46 -28.34 -6.63
C TYR A 105 14.16 -28.06 -5.29
N ILE A 106 15.09 -28.93 -4.89
CA ILE A 106 15.83 -28.77 -3.63
C ILE A 106 16.58 -27.44 -3.61
N GLU A 107 17.29 -27.11 -4.69
CA GLU A 107 18.14 -25.92 -4.77
C GLU A 107 17.37 -24.61 -4.81
N ILE A 108 16.19 -24.60 -5.44
CA ILE A 108 15.38 -23.39 -5.62
C ILE A 108 14.29 -23.33 -4.57
N ASP A 109 13.31 -24.22 -4.65
CA ASP A 109 12.07 -24.12 -3.87
C ASP A 109 12.26 -24.58 -2.43
N GLY A 110 12.88 -25.76 -2.24
CA GLY A 110 13.09 -26.33 -0.91
C GLY A 110 13.99 -25.46 -0.04
N LYS A 111 15.11 -24.97 -0.61
CA LYS A 111 16.01 -24.03 0.05
C LYS A 111 15.33 -22.71 0.36
N ALA A 112 14.54 -22.15 -0.56
CA ALA A 112 13.82 -20.90 -0.33
C ALA A 112 12.79 -21.05 0.82
N ALA A 113 11.97 -22.10 0.79
CA ALA A 113 10.95 -22.33 1.81
C ALA A 113 11.55 -22.55 3.21
N HIS A 114 12.61 -23.36 3.30
CA HIS A 114 13.33 -23.56 4.56
C HIS A 114 13.98 -22.26 5.05
N GLY A 115 14.59 -21.49 4.14
CA GLY A 115 15.16 -20.19 4.43
C GLY A 115 14.12 -19.19 4.94
N SER A 116 12.91 -19.16 4.37
CA SER A 116 11.83 -18.28 4.81
C SER A 116 11.32 -18.60 6.22
N LEU A 117 11.16 -19.88 6.56
CA LEU A 117 10.76 -20.28 7.92
C LEU A 117 11.81 -19.89 8.95
N ARG A 118 13.09 -20.17 8.66
CA ARG A 118 14.19 -19.76 9.53
C ARG A 118 14.28 -18.24 9.68
N ALA A 119 14.15 -17.51 8.58
CA ALA A 119 14.15 -16.05 8.61
C ALA A 119 12.99 -15.50 9.45
N LEU A 120 11.81 -16.12 9.39
CA LEU A 120 10.68 -15.76 10.23
C LEU A 120 10.98 -15.97 11.72
N GLU A 121 11.53 -17.13 12.09
CA GLU A 121 11.93 -17.44 13.47
C GLU A 121 12.97 -16.45 14.01
N GLU A 122 14.02 -16.17 13.21
CA GLU A 122 15.10 -15.25 13.59
C GLU A 122 14.62 -13.79 13.72
N ASN A 123 13.61 -13.38 12.94
CA ASN A 123 13.15 -11.99 12.89
C ASN A 123 11.82 -11.72 13.60
N ILE A 124 11.21 -12.72 14.24
CA ILE A 124 9.88 -12.57 14.83
C ILE A 124 9.78 -11.42 15.84
N ALA A 125 10.81 -11.24 16.67
CA ALA A 125 10.86 -10.17 17.66
C ALA A 125 10.94 -8.78 17.01
N ASN A 126 11.66 -8.67 15.90
CA ASN A 126 11.76 -7.43 15.11
C ASN A 126 10.43 -7.11 14.45
N ILE A 127 9.77 -8.10 13.84
CA ILE A 127 8.44 -7.94 13.22
C ILE A 127 7.42 -7.48 14.27
N ARG A 128 7.38 -8.12 15.44
CA ARG A 128 6.50 -7.70 16.54
C ARG A 128 6.79 -6.29 17.05
N THR A 129 8.06 -5.92 17.10
CA THR A 129 8.46 -4.55 17.47
C THR A 129 7.95 -3.54 16.45
N ALA A 130 8.11 -3.83 15.16
CA ALA A 130 7.57 -3.00 14.08
C ALA A 130 6.05 -2.86 14.20
N ILE A 131 5.32 -3.98 14.38
CA ILE A 131 3.86 -3.96 14.61
C ILE A 131 3.49 -3.02 15.76
N ARG A 132 4.14 -3.16 16.92
CA ARG A 132 3.85 -2.33 18.11
C ARG A 132 4.14 -0.85 17.86
N LEU A 133 5.24 -0.53 17.17
CA LEU A 133 5.59 0.85 16.83
C LEU A 133 4.58 1.43 15.84
N THR A 134 4.23 0.70 14.79
CA THR A 134 3.21 1.12 13.83
C THR A 134 1.84 1.33 14.48
N LYS A 135 1.42 0.45 15.40
CA LYS A 135 0.17 0.65 16.17
C LYS A 135 0.20 1.99 16.92
N ARG A 136 1.31 2.28 17.61
CA ARG A 136 1.47 3.53 18.35
C ARG A 136 1.45 4.75 17.42
N ASP A 137 2.12 4.67 16.28
CA ASP A 137 2.16 5.75 15.30
C ASP A 137 0.75 6.04 14.76
N ILE A 138 -0.03 5.00 14.47
CA ILE A 138 -1.45 5.13 14.07
C ILE A 138 -2.27 5.74 15.22
N GLU A 139 -2.19 5.23 16.44
CA GLU A 139 -2.96 5.74 17.58
C GLU A 139 -2.67 7.22 17.89
N GLN A 140 -1.45 7.67 17.64
CA GLN A 140 -0.99 9.03 17.93
C GLN A 140 -1.12 9.99 16.73
N SER A 141 -1.31 9.46 15.52
CA SER A 141 -1.37 10.26 14.30
C SER A 141 -2.64 11.13 14.24
N LYS A 142 -2.46 12.39 13.85
CA LYS A 142 -3.56 13.33 13.56
C LYS A 142 -4.33 12.94 12.30
N SER A 143 -3.73 12.13 11.42
CA SER A 143 -4.37 11.59 10.22
C SER A 143 -5.25 10.38 10.51
N SER A 144 -5.32 9.91 11.77
CA SER A 144 -6.11 8.73 12.12
C SER A 144 -7.59 9.04 12.30
N VAL A 145 -8.43 8.21 11.68
CA VAL A 145 -9.89 8.33 11.77
C VAL A 145 -10.50 7.01 12.24
N LYS A 146 -11.63 7.06 12.95
CA LYS A 146 -12.33 5.86 13.45
C LYS A 146 -13.02 5.02 12.34
N GLY A 147 -12.71 5.29 11.07
CA GLY A 147 -13.30 4.64 9.91
C GLY A 147 -13.19 5.52 8.66
N ILE A 148 -12.63 4.97 7.58
CA ILE A 148 -12.46 5.69 6.30
C ILE A 148 -13.66 5.58 5.36
N SER A 149 -14.65 4.73 5.66
CA SER A 149 -15.79 4.44 4.76
C SER A 149 -16.65 5.63 4.35
N ARG A 150 -16.56 6.75 5.09
CA ARG A 150 -17.27 8.00 4.80
C ARG A 150 -16.39 9.08 4.16
N ILE A 151 -15.11 8.78 3.94
CA ILE A 151 -14.13 9.70 3.37
C ILE A 151 -13.90 9.28 1.92
N ASN A 152 -14.10 10.20 0.98
CA ASN A 152 -13.66 10.00 -0.39
C ASN A 152 -12.13 10.15 -0.45
N LEU A 153 -11.41 9.03 -0.36
CA LEU A 153 -9.94 9.00 -0.34
C LEU A 153 -9.35 9.46 -1.68
N ASP A 154 -9.93 9.03 -2.80
CA ASP A 154 -9.50 9.47 -4.14
C ASP A 154 -9.67 10.98 -4.29
N GLY A 155 -10.79 11.52 -3.80
CA GLY A 155 -11.01 12.97 -3.75
C GLY A 155 -9.98 13.69 -2.87
N VAL A 156 -9.59 13.12 -1.73
CA VAL A 156 -8.53 13.68 -0.88
C VAL A 156 -7.18 13.68 -1.60
N GLN A 157 -6.86 12.63 -2.36
CA GLN A 157 -5.62 12.56 -3.13
C GLN A 157 -5.64 13.51 -4.34
N LEU A 158 -6.78 13.63 -5.03
CA LEU A 158 -6.95 14.60 -6.10
C LEU A 158 -6.75 16.02 -5.58
N VAL A 159 -7.26 16.34 -4.38
CA VAL A 159 -6.98 17.63 -3.73
C VAL A 159 -5.48 17.82 -3.53
N ASN A 160 -4.77 16.79 -3.05
CA ASN A 160 -3.34 16.88 -2.78
C ASN A 160 -2.53 17.14 -4.06
N SER A 161 -2.71 16.29 -5.08
CA SER A 161 -2.03 16.40 -6.37
C SER A 161 -2.39 17.70 -7.12
N ALA A 162 -3.66 18.12 -7.11
CA ALA A 162 -4.09 19.36 -7.73
C ALA A 162 -3.43 20.59 -7.08
N ARG A 163 -3.23 20.60 -5.75
CA ARG A 163 -2.53 21.68 -5.06
C ARG A 163 -1.07 21.77 -5.47
N ASP A 164 -0.41 20.62 -5.59
CA ASP A 164 1.01 20.55 -5.98
C ASP A 164 1.18 21.05 -7.42
N VAL A 165 0.38 20.53 -8.35
CA VAL A 165 0.37 20.98 -9.75
C VAL A 165 0.07 22.47 -9.84
N TRP A 166 -0.92 22.96 -9.08
CA TRP A 166 -1.25 24.39 -9.05
C TRP A 166 -0.09 25.24 -8.58
N LYS A 167 0.58 24.85 -7.49
CA LYS A 167 1.73 25.57 -6.94
C LYS A 167 2.90 25.58 -7.90
N LEU A 168 3.21 24.43 -8.50
CA LEU A 168 4.33 24.28 -9.42
C LEU A 168 4.09 25.01 -10.75
N SER A 169 2.86 25.01 -11.26
CA SER A 169 2.54 25.62 -12.55
C SER A 169 2.32 27.14 -12.45
N THR A 170 1.71 27.62 -11.36
CA THR A 170 1.32 29.04 -11.22
C THR A 170 2.23 29.84 -10.31
N GLY A 171 3.09 29.18 -9.52
CA GLY A 171 3.86 29.80 -8.43
C GLY A 171 3.01 30.26 -7.24
N LYS A 172 1.69 30.05 -7.25
CA LYS A 172 0.76 30.50 -6.21
C LYS A 172 0.39 29.34 -5.29
N THR A 173 0.37 29.60 -3.99
CA THR A 173 -0.06 28.60 -3.00
C THR A 173 -1.59 28.44 -3.04
N ALA A 174 -2.07 27.20 -3.16
CA ALA A 174 -3.49 26.89 -3.04
C ALA A 174 -4.02 27.21 -1.62
N PRO A 175 -5.32 27.53 -1.45
CA PRO A 175 -5.90 27.87 -0.15
C PRO A 175 -5.58 26.81 0.91
N ALA A 176 -5.33 27.19 2.17
CA ALA A 176 -4.91 26.22 3.21
C ALA A 176 -6.06 25.79 4.14
N ARG A 177 -7.12 26.60 4.28
CA ARG A 177 -8.15 26.43 5.31
C ARG A 177 -9.54 26.12 4.78
N GLY A 178 -9.85 26.59 3.58
CA GLY A 178 -11.18 26.43 2.99
C GLY A 178 -11.15 26.67 1.48
N LEU A 179 -12.10 26.04 0.79
CA LEU A 179 -12.27 26.13 -0.64
C LEU A 179 -13.38 27.14 -0.96
N ASN A 180 -13.05 28.21 -1.68
CA ASN A 180 -14.04 29.06 -2.34
C ASN A 180 -14.21 28.56 -3.79
N PRO A 181 -15.37 28.00 -4.18
CA PRO A 181 -15.60 27.50 -5.53
C PRO A 181 -15.40 28.55 -6.62
N ALA A 182 -15.66 29.83 -6.33
CA ALA A 182 -15.50 30.92 -7.28
C ALA A 182 -14.03 31.35 -7.50
N SER A 183 -13.11 30.93 -6.62
CA SER A 183 -11.69 31.24 -6.76
C SER A 183 -11.06 30.50 -7.95
N PRO A 184 -9.94 30.98 -8.53
CA PRO A 184 -9.28 30.29 -9.64
C PRO A 184 -8.93 28.83 -9.32
N PHE A 185 -8.33 28.58 -8.16
CA PHE A 185 -8.04 27.21 -7.71
C PHE A 185 -9.33 26.42 -7.42
N GLY A 186 -10.37 27.07 -6.90
CA GLY A 186 -11.68 26.44 -6.69
C GLY A 186 -12.24 25.88 -7.99
N LYS A 187 -12.34 26.70 -9.03
CA LYS A 187 -12.81 26.27 -10.35
C LYS A 187 -11.95 25.15 -10.93
N PHE A 188 -10.62 25.31 -10.87
CA PHE A 188 -9.69 24.28 -11.31
C PHE A 188 -9.95 22.92 -10.64
N LEU A 189 -10.10 22.91 -9.31
CA LEU A 189 -10.33 21.68 -8.56
C LEU A 189 -11.70 21.06 -8.88
N TYR A 190 -12.77 21.84 -8.98
CA TYR A 190 -14.09 21.32 -9.34
C TYR A 190 -14.09 20.70 -10.74
N ASP A 191 -13.45 21.36 -11.70
CA ASP A 191 -13.36 20.85 -13.07
C ASP A 191 -12.51 19.58 -13.15
N LEU A 192 -11.47 19.46 -12.31
CA LEU A 192 -10.70 18.22 -12.19
C LEU A 192 -11.52 17.07 -11.61
N PHE A 193 -12.38 17.33 -10.61
CA PHE A 193 -13.27 16.29 -10.05
C PHE A 193 -14.20 15.75 -11.13
N GLU A 194 -14.74 16.61 -11.98
CA GLU A 194 -15.57 16.20 -13.12
C GLU A 194 -14.75 15.42 -14.17
N ALA A 195 -13.58 15.94 -14.55
CA ALA A 195 -12.73 15.36 -15.58
C ALA A 195 -12.16 13.97 -15.22
N PHE A 196 -11.86 13.75 -13.94
CA PHE A 196 -11.40 12.47 -13.40
C PHE A 196 -12.56 11.59 -12.89
N GLU A 197 -13.81 12.01 -13.08
CA GLU A 197 -15.02 11.29 -12.66
C GLU A 197 -15.00 10.89 -11.17
N ILE A 198 -14.38 11.73 -10.32
CA ILE A 198 -14.27 11.44 -8.89
C ILE A 198 -15.64 11.61 -8.21
N PRO A 199 -16.18 10.57 -7.55
CA PRO A 199 -17.50 10.64 -6.96
C PRO A 199 -17.55 11.59 -5.75
N GLY A 200 -18.60 12.43 -5.67
CA GLY A 200 -18.82 13.32 -4.53
C GLY A 200 -18.43 14.78 -4.80
N ASP A 201 -18.29 15.57 -3.73
CA ASP A 201 -18.09 17.02 -3.82
C ASP A 201 -16.66 17.44 -3.47
N ALA A 202 -16.06 18.26 -4.34
CA ALA A 202 -14.69 18.77 -4.21
C ALA A 202 -14.47 19.56 -2.90
N LYS A 203 -15.46 20.31 -2.43
CA LYS A 203 -15.36 21.05 -1.16
C LYS A 203 -15.34 20.11 0.05
N SER A 204 -16.11 19.04 0.01
CA SER A 204 -16.13 18.02 1.07
C SER A 204 -14.80 17.27 1.11
N ALA A 205 -14.26 16.85 -0.04
CA ALA A 205 -12.95 16.24 -0.14
C ALA A 205 -11.83 17.18 0.33
N PHE A 206 -11.89 18.47 -0.06
CA PHE A 206 -10.94 19.48 0.39
C PHE A 206 -11.00 19.67 1.92
N THR A 207 -12.20 19.66 2.50
CA THR A 207 -12.38 19.75 3.96
C THR A 207 -11.77 18.54 4.68
N ALA A 208 -11.95 17.33 4.13
CA ALA A 208 -11.33 16.12 4.65
C ALA A 208 -9.79 16.20 4.56
N TRP A 209 -9.26 16.66 3.42
CA TRP A 209 -7.83 16.90 3.24
C TRP A 209 -7.27 17.90 4.27
N VAL A 210 -7.93 19.04 4.48
CA VAL A 210 -7.51 20.02 5.50
C VAL A 210 -7.45 19.38 6.88
N LYS A 211 -8.48 18.60 7.22
CA LYS A 211 -8.64 18.03 8.56
C LYS A 211 -7.65 16.91 8.86
N HIS A 212 -7.33 16.09 7.86
CA HIS A 212 -6.65 14.82 8.06
C HIS A 212 -5.26 14.74 7.41
N VAL A 213 -4.94 15.60 6.45
CA VAL A 213 -3.66 15.56 5.73
C VAL A 213 -2.86 16.83 5.99
N HIS A 214 -3.46 18.00 5.82
CA HIS A 214 -2.75 19.27 5.95
C HIS A 214 -2.22 19.56 7.36
N THR A 215 -3.01 19.23 8.37
CA THR A 215 -2.73 19.48 9.80
C THR A 215 -1.78 18.46 10.41
N SER A 216 -1.42 17.43 9.65
CA SER A 216 -0.52 16.34 10.05
C SER A 216 0.95 16.60 9.69
N GLY A 217 1.23 17.66 8.92
CA GLY A 217 2.58 18.15 8.60
C GLY A 217 3.09 19.25 9.52
#